data_AF-A0A7S8RGB6-F1
#
_entry.id   AF-A0A7S8RGB6-F1
#
_cell.length_a   1.000
_cell.length_b   1.000
_cell.length_c   1.000
_cell.angle_alpha   90.00
_cell.angle_beta   90.00
_cell.angle_gamma   90.00
#
_symmetry.space_group_name_H-M   'P 1'
#
loop_
_entity.id
_entity.type
_entity.pdbx_description
1 polymer ?
#
loop_
_entity_poly.entity_id
_entity_poly.type
_entity_poly.pdbx_seq_one_letter_code
_entity_poly.pdbx_strand_id
1 'polypeptide(L)'
;MAKHLFVSILFLIQFTSLCFAKRKLEMLMPNVQPLHNETYLCTSFKMNKREHEYVVKFEPNATMHVAHHILIYGCIESGLVQRDTPRIVWNCGEMVGSKSEYVSAPICAQGSQVIYAWARDAPPLNLPQGVGFKVGKGSGINYLVLQVHYADVTRFLNGGTDNSGIILTLLPGSDSSVTKRAGVYLLGTGGGIPAKQREHMETACKIDKPIVLHPFAFRTHTHALGKVVSGYVIDRDSGKWKLIGKHDPLEPQMFYPVEDKRLIIQQGDVLAARCTMYNFRNRITLIGSTAEDEMCNFYMMYYVEGDEILDDKYCFSMGPPAYYWENDELIGDLPKWVDKDASTLQK
;
A
#
# COMPACT_ATOMS: atom_id res chain seq x y z
N MET A 1 57.87 7.09 -59.32
CA MET A 1 57.47 8.05 -58.28
C MET A 1 55.95 8.02 -58.15
N ALA A 2 55.42 7.36 -57.12
CA ALA A 2 54.08 7.65 -56.58
C ALA A 2 54.03 7.03 -55.17
N LYS A 3 53.85 7.88 -54.16
CA LYS A 3 53.93 7.55 -52.74
C LYS A 3 52.65 6.83 -52.28
N HIS A 4 52.81 5.71 -51.58
CA HIS A 4 51.72 5.13 -50.79
C HIS A 4 51.44 6.01 -49.56
N LEU A 5 50.20 6.46 -49.41
CA LEU A 5 49.71 7.12 -48.21
C LEU A 5 48.69 6.17 -47.55
N PHE A 6 49.13 5.42 -46.55
CA PHE A 6 48.24 4.64 -45.69
C PHE A 6 47.65 5.59 -44.64
N VAL A 7 46.36 5.88 -44.75
CA VAL A 7 45.60 6.62 -43.74
C VAL A 7 44.86 5.60 -42.90
N SER A 8 45.35 5.33 -41.69
CA SER A 8 44.65 4.52 -40.69
C SER A 8 43.59 5.39 -40.02
N ILE A 9 42.31 5.15 -40.32
CA ILE A 9 41.18 5.78 -39.66
C ILE A 9 40.95 5.08 -38.32
N LEU A 10 41.33 5.72 -37.22
CA LEU A 10 40.96 5.30 -35.87
C LEU A 10 39.48 5.65 -35.66
N PHE A 11 38.61 4.64 -35.65
CA PHE A 11 37.22 4.81 -35.19
C PHE A 11 37.23 4.91 -33.65
N LEU A 12 37.14 6.13 -33.12
CA LEU A 12 36.77 6.35 -31.73
C LEU A 12 35.28 6.01 -31.58
N ILE A 13 35.00 4.80 -31.09
CA ILE A 13 33.67 4.44 -30.60
C ILE A 13 33.47 5.20 -29.28
N GLN A 14 32.81 6.35 -29.33
CA GLN A 14 32.26 6.99 -28.14
C GLN A 14 31.17 6.08 -27.58
N PHE A 15 31.49 5.33 -26.52
CA PHE A 15 30.47 4.76 -25.64
C PHE A 15 29.80 5.93 -24.91
N THR A 16 28.77 6.51 -25.52
CA THR A 16 27.81 7.31 -24.78
C THR A 16 27.11 6.36 -23.82
N SER A 17 27.49 6.42 -22.54
CA SER A 17 26.68 5.86 -21.47
C SER A 17 25.29 6.50 -21.62
N LEU A 18 24.34 5.73 -22.14
CA LEU A 18 22.92 6.05 -22.06
C LEU A 18 22.55 5.95 -20.59
N CYS A 19 22.84 7.01 -19.84
CA CYS A 19 22.24 7.24 -18.54
C CYS A 19 20.76 7.47 -18.83
N PHE A 20 19.98 6.39 -18.84
CA PHE A 20 18.54 6.51 -19.02
C PHE A 20 18.01 7.35 -17.85
N ALA A 21 17.46 8.51 -18.19
CA ALA A 21 17.14 9.53 -17.22
C ALA A 21 16.03 9.07 -16.27
N LYS A 22 16.22 9.35 -14.97
CA LYS A 22 15.16 9.23 -13.96
C LYS A 22 13.95 10.04 -14.44
N ARG A 23 12.76 9.44 -14.41
CA ARG A 23 11.52 10.09 -14.81
C ARG A 23 10.71 10.47 -13.58
N LYS A 24 10.09 11.66 -13.58
CA LYS A 24 9.06 12.02 -12.60
C LYS A 24 7.68 11.77 -13.19
N LEU A 25 6.82 11.09 -12.43
CA LEU A 25 5.39 10.95 -12.76
C LEU A 25 4.59 11.71 -11.71
N GLU A 26 3.99 12.82 -12.12
CA GLU A 26 3.14 13.65 -11.29
C GLU A 26 1.73 13.04 -11.24
N MET A 27 1.44 12.29 -10.17
CA MET A 27 0.12 11.76 -9.92
C MET A 27 -0.68 12.77 -9.10
N LEU A 28 -1.24 13.78 -9.78
CA LEU A 28 -1.97 14.89 -9.16
C LEU A 28 -3.45 14.89 -9.57
N MET A 29 -4.31 15.35 -8.65
CA MET A 29 -5.70 15.62 -8.98
C MET A 29 -5.81 16.75 -10.03
N PRO A 30 -6.73 16.65 -11.00
CA PRO A 30 -6.84 17.65 -12.08
C PRO A 30 -7.66 18.87 -11.66
N ASN A 31 -7.23 19.61 -10.63
CA ASN A 31 -7.89 20.82 -10.12
C ASN A 31 -9.36 20.56 -9.73
N VAL A 32 -9.58 19.56 -8.87
CA VAL A 32 -10.92 19.14 -8.42
C VAL A 32 -11.54 20.13 -7.44
N GLN A 33 -12.87 20.08 -7.30
CA GLN A 33 -13.63 20.93 -6.38
C GLN A 33 -14.72 20.09 -5.69
N PRO A 34 -14.36 19.24 -4.71
CA PRO A 34 -15.36 18.49 -3.96
C PRO A 34 -16.26 19.43 -3.16
N LEU A 35 -17.58 19.21 -3.22
CA LEU A 35 -18.58 20.06 -2.54
C LEU A 35 -19.17 19.44 -1.27
N HIS A 36 -18.75 18.22 -0.93
CA HIS A 36 -19.26 17.47 0.22
C HIS A 36 -18.11 16.95 1.08
N ASN A 37 -18.22 17.08 2.39
CA ASN A 37 -17.27 16.50 3.34
C ASN A 37 -17.23 14.97 3.19
N GLU A 38 -16.11 14.37 3.61
CA GLU A 38 -15.87 12.92 3.50
C GLU A 38 -15.94 12.42 2.04
N THR A 39 -15.46 13.22 1.09
CA THR A 39 -15.41 12.84 -0.32
C THR A 39 -14.07 12.17 -0.66
N TYR A 40 -14.16 11.01 -1.31
CA TYR A 40 -13.00 10.23 -1.76
C TYR A 40 -12.94 10.28 -3.28
N LEU A 41 -11.99 11.03 -3.83
CA LEU A 41 -11.83 11.16 -5.27
C LEU A 41 -10.71 10.28 -5.78
N CYS A 42 -10.93 9.65 -6.93
CA CYS A 42 -10.00 8.78 -7.61
C CYS A 42 -9.68 9.30 -9.01
N THR A 43 -8.44 9.14 -9.46
CA THR A 43 -8.02 9.33 -10.86
C THR A 43 -6.96 8.28 -11.23
N SER A 44 -6.92 7.88 -12.50
CA SER A 44 -6.03 6.79 -12.96
C SER A 44 -4.90 7.27 -13.85
N PHE A 45 -3.76 6.59 -13.74
CA PHE A 45 -2.56 6.79 -14.52
C PHE A 45 -2.19 5.47 -15.17
N LYS A 46 -2.18 5.43 -16.50
CA LYS A 46 -1.87 4.23 -17.26
C LYS A 46 -0.37 4.01 -17.34
N MET A 47 0.07 2.80 -16.98
CA MET A 47 1.49 2.41 -17.06
C MET A 47 1.86 1.96 -18.47
N ASN A 48 3.17 1.96 -18.76
CA ASN A 48 3.67 1.52 -20.06
C ASN A 48 3.33 0.04 -20.29
N LYS A 49 2.73 -0.28 -21.46
CA LYS A 49 2.35 -1.65 -21.83
C LYS A 49 3.51 -2.45 -22.44
N ARG A 50 4.55 -1.79 -22.93
CA ARG A 50 5.65 -2.40 -23.68
C ARG A 50 6.89 -2.65 -22.82
N GLU A 51 7.06 -1.84 -21.79
CA GLU A 51 8.20 -1.85 -20.88
C GLU A 51 7.71 -1.71 -19.44
N HIS A 52 8.50 -2.19 -18.50
CA HIS A 52 8.28 -1.93 -17.08
C HIS A 52 9.19 -0.80 -16.58
N GLU A 53 8.76 -0.16 -15.51
CA GLU A 53 9.50 0.87 -14.78
C GLU A 53 9.52 0.48 -13.29
N TYR A 54 10.46 1.04 -12.53
CA TYR A 54 10.56 0.86 -11.08
C TYR A 54 10.25 2.17 -10.35
N VAL A 55 9.23 2.19 -9.51
CA VAL A 55 8.98 3.30 -8.56
C VAL A 55 9.96 3.15 -7.39
N VAL A 56 10.79 4.17 -7.16
CA VAL A 56 11.83 4.16 -6.11
C VAL A 56 11.66 5.25 -5.05
N LYS A 57 10.79 6.23 -5.30
CA LYS A 57 10.53 7.35 -4.37
C LYS A 57 9.12 7.88 -4.53
N PHE A 58 8.50 8.25 -3.41
CA PHE A 58 7.19 8.88 -3.31
C PHE A 58 7.34 10.25 -2.63
N GLU A 59 7.00 11.32 -3.33
CA GLU A 59 7.09 12.70 -2.82
C GLU A 59 5.69 13.30 -2.76
N PRO A 60 5.18 13.67 -1.57
CA PRO A 60 3.88 14.30 -1.47
C PRO A 60 3.89 15.69 -2.09
N ASN A 61 2.86 15.98 -2.88
CA ASN A 61 2.47 17.32 -3.29
C ASN A 61 1.08 17.59 -2.72
N ALA A 62 1.01 17.74 -1.40
CA ALA A 62 -0.23 17.91 -0.66
C ALA A 62 0.07 18.58 0.68
N THR A 63 -0.96 19.16 1.29
CA THR A 63 -0.93 19.61 2.68
C THR A 63 -2.12 19.03 3.42
N MET A 64 -1.95 18.68 4.70
CA MET A 64 -3.03 18.09 5.52
C MET A 64 -4.28 18.97 5.57
N HIS A 65 -4.12 20.29 5.44
CA HIS A 65 -5.23 21.25 5.42
C HIS A 65 -6.17 21.10 4.22
N VAL A 66 -5.79 20.32 3.19
CA VAL A 66 -6.60 20.10 1.99
C VAL A 66 -6.86 18.62 1.75
N ALA A 67 -5.82 17.77 1.83
CA ALA A 67 -5.95 16.33 1.70
C ALA A 67 -5.76 15.67 3.07
N HIS A 68 -6.78 14.99 3.58
CA HIS A 68 -6.70 14.32 4.88
C HIS A 68 -5.75 13.11 4.81
N HIS A 69 -5.84 12.32 3.73
CA HIS A 69 -4.87 11.29 3.37
C HIS A 69 -4.90 11.01 1.87
N ILE A 70 -3.85 10.38 1.36
CA ILE A 70 -3.67 10.01 -0.04
C ILE A 70 -3.22 8.56 -0.13
N LEU A 71 -3.85 7.77 -0.99
CA LEU A 71 -3.47 6.40 -1.29
C LEU A 71 -3.13 6.24 -2.77
N ILE A 72 -2.16 5.36 -3.05
CA ILE A 72 -1.89 4.88 -4.41
C ILE A 72 -2.19 3.40 -4.46
N TYR A 73 -3.02 3.01 -5.41
CA TYR A 73 -3.34 1.63 -5.71
C TYR A 73 -2.71 1.20 -7.02
N GLY A 74 -2.21 -0.02 -7.08
CA GLY A 74 -1.90 -0.69 -8.34
C GLY A 74 -3.09 -1.53 -8.80
N CYS A 75 -3.54 -1.31 -10.03
CA CYS A 75 -4.64 -2.07 -10.63
C CYS A 75 -4.19 -2.82 -11.88
N ILE A 76 -4.80 -3.98 -12.15
CA ILE A 76 -4.78 -4.59 -13.49
C ILE A 76 -5.70 -3.79 -14.42
N GLU A 77 -6.88 -3.41 -13.92
CA GLU A 77 -7.85 -2.55 -14.59
C GLU A 77 -8.33 -1.45 -13.63
N SER A 78 -8.26 -0.18 -14.06
CA SER A 78 -8.80 0.95 -13.31
C SER A 78 -10.33 0.83 -13.19
N GLY A 79 -10.91 1.27 -12.07
CA GLY A 79 -12.35 1.20 -11.86
C GLY A 79 -13.16 2.10 -12.80
N LEU A 80 -12.55 3.18 -13.30
CA LEU A 80 -13.10 3.96 -14.39
C LEU A 80 -11.99 4.35 -15.39
N VAL A 81 -12.28 4.20 -16.68
CA VAL A 81 -11.45 4.67 -17.79
C VAL A 81 -12.36 5.28 -18.85
N GLN A 82 -12.08 6.51 -19.25
CA GLN A 82 -12.72 7.13 -20.40
C GLN A 82 -11.68 7.43 -21.47
N ARG A 83 -11.99 7.05 -22.71
CA ARG A 83 -11.07 7.18 -23.85
C ARG A 83 -10.71 8.63 -24.13
N ASP A 84 -11.70 9.52 -24.03
CA ASP A 84 -11.57 10.93 -24.38
C ASP A 84 -11.22 11.82 -23.17
N THR A 85 -11.24 11.24 -21.96
CA THR A 85 -10.95 11.93 -20.69
C THR A 85 -9.91 11.12 -19.89
N PRO A 86 -8.62 11.17 -20.28
CA PRO A 86 -7.57 10.32 -19.70
C PRO A 86 -7.29 10.54 -18.21
N ARG A 87 -7.78 11.66 -17.63
CA ARG A 87 -7.71 11.96 -16.18
C ARG A 87 -9.11 12.18 -15.61
N ILE A 88 -10.06 11.31 -15.97
CA ILE A 88 -11.38 11.34 -15.36
C ILE A 88 -11.25 11.15 -13.84
N VAL A 89 -12.04 11.95 -13.12
CA VAL A 89 -12.18 11.85 -11.67
C VAL A 89 -13.52 11.20 -11.34
N TRP A 90 -13.50 10.29 -10.38
CA TRP A 90 -14.71 9.63 -9.89
C TRP A 90 -14.68 9.53 -8.37
N ASN A 91 -15.85 9.38 -7.75
CA ASN A 91 -15.93 9.05 -6.34
C ASN A 91 -15.62 7.56 -6.16
N CYS A 92 -14.60 7.25 -5.35
CA CYS A 92 -14.13 5.88 -5.14
C CYS A 92 -15.13 4.98 -4.41
N GLY A 93 -16.22 5.55 -3.87
CA GLY A 93 -17.36 4.81 -3.33
C GLY A 93 -17.15 4.23 -1.93
N GLU A 94 -16.11 4.65 -1.20
CA GLU A 94 -15.85 4.16 0.16
C GLU A 94 -16.94 4.58 1.16
N MET A 95 -17.74 5.61 0.85
CA MET A 95 -18.83 6.09 1.70
C MET A 95 -20.18 5.95 1.00
N VAL A 96 -21.02 5.01 1.47
CA VAL A 96 -22.41 4.88 1.01
C VAL A 96 -23.17 6.15 1.36
N GLY A 97 -23.77 6.80 0.37
CA GLY A 97 -24.65 7.95 0.57
C GLY A 97 -23.97 9.33 0.56
N SER A 98 -22.67 9.41 0.27
CA SER A 98 -22.04 10.67 -0.13
C SER A 98 -22.74 11.18 -1.40
N LYS A 99 -23.62 12.18 -1.25
CA LYS A 99 -24.09 12.98 -2.39
C LYS A 99 -22.84 13.60 -2.99
N SER A 100 -22.43 13.16 -4.16
CA SER A 100 -21.26 13.67 -4.85
C SER A 100 -21.64 13.92 -6.29
N GLU A 101 -21.17 15.04 -6.82
CA GLU A 101 -21.26 15.44 -8.21
C GLU A 101 -20.46 14.53 -9.14
N TYR A 102 -19.57 13.71 -8.59
CA TYR A 102 -18.77 12.75 -9.32
C TYR A 102 -19.50 11.42 -9.48
N VAL A 103 -19.34 10.79 -10.65
CA VAL A 103 -19.78 9.40 -10.87
C VAL A 103 -19.09 8.50 -9.87
N SER A 104 -19.81 7.54 -9.30
CA SER A 104 -19.24 6.54 -8.39
C SER A 104 -18.75 5.32 -9.15
N ALA A 105 -17.55 4.85 -8.83
CA ALA A 105 -16.96 3.63 -9.38
C ALA A 105 -15.93 3.06 -8.39
N PRO A 106 -15.64 1.75 -8.41
CA PRO A 106 -14.61 1.18 -7.53
C PRO A 106 -13.23 1.80 -7.82
N ILE A 107 -12.26 1.58 -6.94
CA ILE A 107 -10.88 2.03 -7.15
C ILE A 107 -10.26 1.31 -8.36
N CYS A 108 -10.38 -0.01 -8.38
CA CYS A 108 -9.95 -0.88 -9.47
C CYS A 108 -11.14 -1.75 -9.91
N ALA A 109 -11.33 -1.94 -11.20
CA ALA A 109 -12.25 -2.95 -11.72
C ALA A 109 -11.67 -4.36 -11.52
N GLN A 110 -10.34 -4.49 -11.58
CA GLN A 110 -9.64 -5.75 -11.37
C GLN A 110 -8.27 -5.54 -10.71
N GLY A 111 -7.95 -6.43 -9.76
CA GLY A 111 -6.61 -6.58 -9.20
C GLY A 111 -6.12 -5.34 -8.47
N SER A 112 -6.89 -4.87 -7.48
CA SER A 112 -6.47 -3.79 -6.57
C SER A 112 -5.31 -4.25 -5.70
N GLN A 113 -4.41 -3.34 -5.32
CA GLN A 113 -3.44 -3.49 -4.23
C GLN A 113 -2.96 -2.10 -3.76
N VAL A 114 -2.86 -1.85 -2.46
CA VAL A 114 -2.26 -0.62 -1.95
C VAL A 114 -0.75 -0.68 -2.18
N ILE A 115 -0.20 0.35 -2.81
CA ILE A 115 1.24 0.51 -3.05
C ILE A 115 1.84 1.54 -2.10
N TYR A 116 1.11 2.61 -1.80
CA TYR A 116 1.61 3.70 -0.96
C TYR A 116 0.47 4.41 -0.24
N ALA A 117 0.80 5.02 0.90
CA ALA A 117 -0.11 5.81 1.71
C ALA A 117 0.63 7.01 2.29
N TRP A 118 -0.04 8.15 2.29
CA TRP A 118 0.41 9.40 2.90
C TRP A 118 -0.70 9.98 3.79
N ALA A 119 -0.31 10.50 4.95
CA ALA A 119 -1.21 11.18 5.88
C ALA A 119 -0.44 12.23 6.69
N ARG A 120 -1.14 13.27 7.17
CA ARG A 120 -0.63 14.28 8.14
C ARG A 120 0.77 14.84 7.84
N ASP A 121 1.00 15.29 6.60
CA ASP A 121 2.28 15.88 6.20
C ASP A 121 3.49 14.96 6.40
N ALA A 122 3.27 13.65 6.27
CA ALA A 122 4.33 12.66 6.28
C ALA A 122 5.43 13.03 5.27
N PRO A 123 6.72 12.84 5.63
CA PRO A 123 7.82 13.16 4.74
C PRO A 123 7.83 12.24 3.50
N PRO A 124 8.58 12.62 2.45
CA PRO A 124 8.81 11.74 1.31
C PRO A 124 9.32 10.36 1.73
N LEU A 125 8.78 9.30 1.11
CA LEU A 125 9.29 7.95 1.28
C LEU A 125 10.32 7.65 0.20
N ASN A 126 11.57 7.46 0.60
CA ASN A 126 12.59 6.83 -0.23
C ASN A 126 12.57 5.33 0.05
N LEU A 127 12.47 4.51 -0.98
CA LEU A 127 12.64 3.07 -0.80
C LEU A 127 14.10 2.76 -0.44
N PRO A 128 14.37 1.63 0.25
CA PRO A 128 15.73 1.20 0.53
C PRO A 128 16.57 1.11 -0.76
N GLN A 129 17.89 1.19 -0.62
CA GLN A 129 18.79 1.12 -1.76
C GLN A 129 18.56 -0.17 -2.58
N GLY A 130 18.40 0.01 -3.89
CA GLY A 130 18.17 -1.07 -4.85
C GLY A 130 16.78 -1.68 -4.83
N VAL A 131 15.84 -1.14 -4.04
CA VAL A 131 14.45 -1.58 -3.96
C VAL A 131 13.55 -0.73 -4.86
N GLY A 132 12.70 -1.37 -5.65
CA GLY A 132 11.72 -0.70 -6.49
C GLY A 132 10.40 -1.45 -6.64
N PHE A 133 9.27 -0.74 -6.67
CA PHE A 133 8.00 -1.33 -7.11
C PHE A 133 7.98 -1.40 -8.62
N LYS A 134 7.91 -2.62 -9.17
CA LYS A 134 7.77 -2.85 -10.60
C LYS A 134 6.36 -2.48 -11.06
N VAL A 135 6.24 -1.63 -12.07
CA VAL A 135 4.96 -1.22 -12.68
C VAL A 135 5.02 -1.34 -14.20
N GLY A 136 3.88 -1.46 -14.87
CA GLY A 136 3.82 -1.67 -16.33
C GLY A 136 3.94 -3.13 -16.74
N LYS A 137 4.58 -3.40 -17.88
CA LYS A 137 4.61 -4.75 -18.48
C LYS A 137 5.05 -5.85 -17.51
N GLY A 138 4.26 -6.91 -17.40
CA GLY A 138 4.59 -8.10 -16.61
C GLY A 138 4.64 -7.88 -15.08
N SER A 139 4.19 -6.72 -14.60
CA SER A 139 4.19 -6.41 -13.16
C SER A 139 2.90 -6.82 -12.43
N GLY A 140 1.80 -6.99 -13.17
CA GLY A 140 0.44 -7.06 -12.60
C GLY A 140 -0.13 -5.69 -12.18
N ILE A 141 0.57 -4.59 -12.50
CA ILE A 141 0.15 -3.21 -12.25
C ILE A 141 0.16 -2.45 -13.59
N ASN A 142 -0.98 -2.45 -14.26
CA ASN A 142 -1.14 -1.76 -15.54
C ASN A 142 -1.62 -0.32 -15.36
N TYR A 143 -2.23 -0.01 -14.21
CA TYR A 143 -2.67 1.31 -13.82
C TYR A 143 -2.22 1.60 -12.39
N LEU A 144 -1.87 2.85 -12.14
CA LEU A 144 -1.79 3.40 -10.79
C LEU A 144 -3.02 4.30 -10.59
N VAL A 145 -3.78 4.08 -9.52
CA VAL A 145 -4.93 4.91 -9.17
C VAL A 145 -4.58 5.73 -7.94
N LEU A 146 -4.66 7.04 -8.08
CA LEU A 146 -4.52 8.00 -7.00
C LEU A 146 -5.88 8.17 -6.35
N GLN A 147 -5.96 7.97 -5.04
CA GLN A 147 -7.13 8.31 -4.23
C GLN A 147 -6.75 9.42 -3.25
N VAL A 148 -7.58 10.46 -3.16
CA VAL A 148 -7.44 11.55 -2.19
C VAL A 148 -8.74 11.65 -1.38
N HIS A 149 -8.60 11.63 -0.05
CA HIS A 149 -9.70 11.87 0.87
C HIS A 149 -9.76 13.35 1.29
N TYR A 150 -10.87 14.01 0.96
CA TYR A 150 -11.20 15.37 1.38
C TYR A 150 -12.21 15.33 2.53
N ALA A 151 -11.70 15.39 3.76
CA ALA A 151 -12.52 15.37 4.97
C ALA A 151 -13.29 16.70 5.17
N ASP A 152 -12.64 17.84 4.88
CA ASP A 152 -13.22 19.18 4.98
C ASP A 152 -13.18 19.89 3.63
N VAL A 153 -14.34 20.33 3.14
CA VAL A 153 -14.46 21.02 1.85
C VAL A 153 -14.62 22.54 1.94
N THR A 154 -14.47 23.13 3.12
CA THR A 154 -14.72 24.57 3.35
C THR A 154 -14.00 25.49 2.34
N ARG A 155 -12.79 25.12 1.92
CA ARG A 155 -12.00 25.87 0.92
C ARG A 155 -12.61 25.86 -0.49
N PHE A 156 -13.36 24.81 -0.84
CA PHE A 156 -13.93 24.62 -2.18
C PHE A 156 -15.26 25.32 -2.39
N LEU A 157 -15.98 25.65 -1.30
CA LEU A 157 -17.30 26.28 -1.36
C LEU A 157 -17.32 27.63 -2.09
N ASN A 158 -16.18 28.33 -2.16
CA ASN A 158 -16.03 29.62 -2.83
C ASN A 158 -15.21 29.56 -4.13
N GLY A 159 -15.25 28.42 -4.84
CA GLY A 159 -14.57 28.26 -6.14
C GLY A 159 -13.10 27.88 -6.05
N GLY A 160 -12.62 27.48 -4.86
CA GLY A 160 -11.28 26.90 -4.72
C GLY A 160 -11.17 25.57 -5.47
N THR A 161 -9.97 25.23 -5.93
CA THR A 161 -9.67 23.93 -6.54
C THR A 161 -8.43 23.31 -5.89
N ASP A 162 -8.24 22.00 -6.07
CA ASP A 162 -7.10 21.28 -5.53
C ASP A 162 -6.46 20.31 -6.54
N ASN A 163 -5.13 20.24 -6.46
CA ASN A 163 -4.27 19.35 -7.25
C ASN A 163 -3.38 18.49 -6.37
N SER A 164 -3.83 18.16 -5.15
CA SER A 164 -3.10 17.32 -4.23
C SER A 164 -2.83 15.95 -4.85
N GLY A 165 -1.67 15.38 -4.51
CA GLY A 165 -1.25 14.10 -5.06
C GLY A 165 0.18 13.73 -4.67
N ILE A 166 0.76 12.79 -5.38
CA ILE A 166 2.12 12.28 -5.13
C ILE A 166 2.93 12.34 -6.42
N ILE A 167 4.18 12.78 -6.32
CA ILE A 167 5.15 12.75 -7.40
C ILE A 167 6.00 11.48 -7.22
N LEU A 168 5.97 10.59 -8.20
CA LEU A 168 6.77 9.37 -8.22
C LEU A 168 8.09 9.60 -8.94
N THR A 169 9.17 9.03 -8.39
CA THR A 169 10.42 8.85 -9.15
C THR A 169 10.47 7.45 -9.74
N LEU A 170 10.54 7.38 -11.06
CA LEU A 170 10.60 6.16 -11.85
C LEU A 170 12.01 5.97 -12.43
N LEU A 171 12.50 4.75 -12.37
CA LEU A 171 13.67 4.28 -13.11
C LEU A 171 13.22 3.34 -14.24
N PRO A 172 13.90 3.33 -15.39
CA PRO A 172 13.65 2.36 -16.45
C PRO A 172 13.83 0.93 -15.94
N GLY A 173 13.09 -0.02 -16.53
CA GLY A 173 13.22 -1.44 -16.19
C GLY A 173 14.59 -2.06 -16.47
N SER A 174 15.43 -1.40 -17.26
CA SER A 174 16.82 -1.79 -17.56
C SER A 174 17.85 -1.20 -16.59
N ASP A 175 17.43 -0.38 -15.62
CA ASP A 175 18.33 0.24 -14.65
C ASP A 175 18.86 -0.82 -13.66
N SER A 176 20.16 -1.12 -13.75
CA SER A 176 20.82 -2.13 -12.95
C SER A 176 21.01 -1.75 -11.48
N SER A 177 20.69 -0.52 -11.09
CA SER A 177 20.72 -0.12 -9.68
C SER A 177 19.57 -0.70 -8.87
N VAL A 178 18.47 -1.13 -9.51
CA VAL A 178 17.35 -1.82 -8.87
C VAL A 178 17.57 -3.33 -8.96
N THR A 179 17.99 -3.93 -7.86
CA THR A 179 18.25 -5.38 -7.77
C THR A 179 17.20 -6.13 -6.96
N LYS A 180 16.25 -5.40 -6.34
CA LYS A 180 15.27 -5.94 -5.40
C LYS A 180 13.87 -5.46 -5.76
N ARG A 181 12.92 -6.38 -5.81
CA ARG A 181 11.52 -6.06 -6.09
C ARG A 181 10.77 -5.79 -4.79
N ALA A 182 10.06 -4.67 -4.73
CA ALA A 182 9.16 -4.33 -3.63
C ALA A 182 7.78 -4.95 -3.81
N GLY A 183 7.15 -5.29 -2.70
CA GLY A 183 5.78 -5.78 -2.60
C GLY A 183 5.07 -5.24 -1.36
N VAL A 184 3.74 -5.35 -1.37
CA VAL A 184 2.91 -5.15 -0.19
C VAL A 184 2.13 -6.43 0.06
N TYR A 185 2.19 -6.96 1.28
CA TYR A 185 1.38 -8.08 1.74
C TYR A 185 0.34 -7.54 2.72
N LEU A 186 -0.94 -7.76 2.46
CA LEU A 186 -2.03 -7.32 3.31
C LEU A 186 -2.55 -8.49 4.14
N LEU A 187 -2.48 -8.35 5.46
CA LEU A 187 -3.20 -9.17 6.42
C LEU A 187 -4.49 -8.46 6.82
N GLY A 188 -5.63 -9.08 6.58
CA GLY A 188 -6.93 -8.58 6.99
C GLY A 188 -7.84 -9.67 7.53
N THR A 189 -9.03 -9.29 7.96
CA THR A 189 -10.01 -10.23 8.52
C THR A 189 -11.44 -9.74 8.29
N GLY A 190 -12.38 -10.69 8.22
CA GLY A 190 -13.82 -10.43 8.20
C GLY A 190 -14.43 -10.39 9.60
N GLY A 191 -15.74 -10.66 9.69
CA GLY A 191 -16.44 -10.81 10.97
C GLY A 191 -17.12 -9.54 11.48
N GLY A 192 -17.41 -9.52 12.77
CA GLY A 192 -18.12 -8.41 13.41
C GLY A 192 -17.74 -8.21 14.87
N ILE A 193 -17.89 -6.98 15.32
CA ILE A 193 -17.51 -6.54 16.67
C ILE A 193 -18.80 -6.31 17.47
N PRO A 194 -19.09 -7.11 18.52
CA PRO A 194 -20.29 -6.97 19.31
C PRO A 194 -20.45 -5.59 19.96
N ALA A 195 -21.68 -5.14 20.19
CA ALA A 195 -21.94 -3.85 20.81
C ALA A 195 -21.36 -3.78 22.23
N LYS A 196 -20.76 -2.64 22.59
CA LYS A 196 -20.19 -2.33 23.91
C LYS A 196 -19.08 -3.27 24.38
N GLN A 197 -18.43 -3.98 23.47
CA GLN A 197 -17.43 -4.98 23.79
C GLN A 197 -16.10 -4.69 23.14
N ARG A 198 -15.05 -5.23 23.76
CA ARG A 198 -13.72 -5.33 23.16
C ARG A 198 -13.68 -6.64 22.37
N GLU A 199 -13.04 -6.60 21.20
CA GLU A 199 -12.90 -7.77 20.34
C GLU A 199 -11.49 -7.88 19.78
N HIS A 200 -11.09 -9.10 19.45
CA HIS A 200 -9.82 -9.42 18.80
C HIS A 200 -10.08 -9.90 17.37
N MET A 201 -9.66 -9.08 16.43
CA MET A 201 -9.85 -9.29 15.01
C MET A 201 -8.54 -9.85 14.45
N GLU A 202 -8.50 -11.14 14.16
CA GLU A 202 -7.25 -11.88 13.97
C GLU A 202 -7.16 -12.56 12.62
N THR A 203 -5.96 -12.71 12.11
CA THR A 203 -5.67 -13.43 10.86
C THR A 203 -4.28 -14.06 10.92
N ALA A 204 -4.09 -15.19 10.24
CA ALA A 204 -2.80 -15.83 10.09
C ALA A 204 -2.71 -16.60 8.76
N CYS A 205 -1.57 -16.53 8.09
CA CYS A 205 -1.30 -17.29 6.87
C CYS A 205 0.15 -17.75 6.82
N LYS A 206 0.35 -18.97 6.32
CA LYS A 206 1.68 -19.53 6.09
C LYS A 206 2.26 -19.03 4.77
N ILE A 207 3.56 -18.76 4.73
CA ILE A 207 4.27 -18.47 3.48
C ILE A 207 4.64 -19.79 2.80
N ASP A 208 3.97 -20.12 1.69
CA ASP A 208 4.21 -21.38 1.00
C ASP A 208 5.33 -21.32 -0.06
N LYS A 209 5.68 -20.11 -0.51
CA LYS A 209 6.66 -19.91 -1.59
C LYS A 209 8.10 -19.92 -1.07
N PRO A 210 9.07 -20.60 -1.73
CA PRO A 210 10.49 -20.63 -1.36
C PRO A 210 11.20 -19.30 -1.68
N ILE A 211 10.76 -18.21 -1.05
CA ILE A 211 11.31 -16.87 -1.21
C ILE A 211 11.57 -16.25 0.16
N VAL A 212 12.58 -15.38 0.25
CA VAL A 212 12.93 -14.65 1.47
C VAL A 212 12.39 -13.23 1.36
N LEU A 213 11.46 -12.88 2.27
CA LEU A 213 10.91 -11.54 2.37
C LEU A 213 11.70 -10.74 3.40
N HIS A 214 11.94 -9.47 3.09
CA HIS A 214 12.57 -8.51 3.97
C HIS A 214 11.59 -7.36 4.26
N PRO A 215 10.81 -7.44 5.36
CA PRO A 215 9.94 -6.35 5.78
C PRO A 215 10.76 -5.08 6.05
N PHE A 216 10.33 -3.95 5.51
CA PHE A 216 11.02 -2.68 5.73
C PHE A 216 10.11 -1.56 6.21
N ALA A 217 8.80 -1.65 5.92
CA ALA A 217 7.79 -0.74 6.45
C ALA A 217 6.45 -1.45 6.66
N PHE A 218 5.58 -0.88 7.48
CA PHE A 218 4.24 -1.38 7.73
C PHE A 218 3.24 -0.24 7.90
N ARG A 219 1.96 -0.50 7.62
CA ARG A 219 0.86 0.44 7.86
C ARG A 219 -0.29 -0.30 8.51
N THR A 220 -0.91 0.34 9.49
CA THR A 220 -2.11 -0.14 10.17
C THR A 220 -3.32 0.66 9.72
N HIS A 221 -4.46 0.02 9.54
CA HIS A 221 -5.70 0.71 9.20
C HIS A 221 -6.91 0.06 9.86
N THR A 222 -7.72 0.92 10.47
CA THR A 222 -9.07 0.67 10.97
C THR A 222 -9.92 1.92 10.73
N HIS A 223 -11.22 1.83 10.98
CA HIS A 223 -12.05 3.01 11.23
C HIS A 223 -12.01 3.34 12.73
N ALA A 224 -13.10 3.89 13.28
CA ALA A 224 -13.14 4.54 14.59
C ALA A 224 -12.98 3.61 15.82
N LEU A 225 -13.21 2.31 15.68
CA LEU A 225 -13.24 1.34 16.78
C LEU A 225 -11.84 0.81 17.15
N GLY A 226 -10.86 0.97 16.26
CA GLY A 226 -9.47 0.53 16.46
C GLY A 226 -8.82 1.11 17.72
N LYS A 227 -7.97 0.29 18.34
CA LYS A 227 -7.14 0.68 19.49
C LYS A 227 -5.68 0.36 19.25
N VAL A 228 -5.40 -0.83 18.73
CA VAL A 228 -4.06 -1.30 18.40
C VAL A 228 -4.16 -2.22 17.20
N VAL A 229 -3.22 -2.13 16.27
CA VAL A 229 -3.01 -3.15 15.25
C VAL A 229 -1.55 -3.59 15.30
N SER A 230 -1.34 -4.90 15.36
CA SER A 230 -0.03 -5.52 15.51
C SER A 230 0.15 -6.62 14.47
N GLY A 231 1.35 -6.74 13.90
CA GLY A 231 1.73 -7.78 12.96
C GLY A 231 3.01 -8.48 13.39
N TYR A 232 3.02 -9.80 13.25
CA TYR A 232 4.09 -10.69 13.68
C TYR A 232 4.43 -11.70 12.58
N VAL A 233 5.62 -12.27 12.69
CA VAL A 233 5.98 -13.53 12.06
C VAL A 233 6.25 -14.57 13.12
N ILE A 234 5.79 -15.79 12.89
CA ILE A 234 6.07 -16.99 13.68
C ILE A 234 7.05 -17.82 12.88
N ASP A 235 8.23 -18.00 13.47
CA ASP A 235 9.33 -18.78 12.91
C ASP A 235 8.94 -20.26 12.86
N ARG A 236 8.97 -20.88 11.67
CA ARG A 236 8.48 -22.26 11.46
C ARG A 236 9.21 -23.31 12.28
N ASP A 237 10.50 -23.09 12.54
CA ASP A 237 11.39 -24.09 13.14
C ASP A 237 11.37 -23.97 14.67
N SER A 238 11.35 -22.75 15.19
CA SER A 238 11.41 -22.48 16.63
C SER A 238 10.08 -22.11 17.29
N GLY A 239 9.03 -21.84 16.50
CA GLY A 239 7.74 -21.33 16.98
C GLY A 239 7.84 -19.91 17.60
N LYS A 240 8.97 -19.22 17.43
CA LYS A 240 9.20 -17.92 18.04
C LYS A 240 8.48 -16.82 17.28
N TRP A 241 7.70 -16.05 18.01
CA TRP A 241 7.05 -14.84 17.54
C TRP A 241 8.05 -13.68 17.48
N LYS A 242 8.08 -12.98 16.34
CA LYS A 242 8.89 -11.77 16.12
C LYS A 242 7.97 -10.66 15.63
N LEU A 243 8.03 -9.50 16.27
CA LEU A 243 7.23 -8.34 15.90
C LEU A 243 7.72 -7.75 14.58
N ILE A 244 6.81 -7.56 13.63
CA ILE A 244 7.05 -6.76 12.41
C ILE A 244 6.79 -5.29 12.71
N GLY A 245 5.66 -5.00 13.35
CA GLY A 245 5.26 -3.66 13.75
C GLY A 245 3.95 -3.64 14.51
N LYS A 246 3.76 -2.62 15.34
CA LYS A 246 2.49 -2.33 16.02
C LYS A 246 2.27 -0.83 16.10
N HIS A 247 1.03 -0.39 15.97
CA HIS A 247 0.67 1.03 15.96
C HIS A 247 -0.77 1.27 16.44
N ASP A 248 -1.03 2.48 16.93
CA ASP A 248 -2.40 3.01 17.05
C ASP A 248 -2.93 3.33 15.64
N PRO A 249 -4.01 2.67 15.16
CA PRO A 249 -4.53 2.94 13.82
C PRO A 249 -5.24 4.31 13.69
N LEU A 250 -5.49 5.04 14.79
CA LEU A 250 -6.08 6.38 14.78
C LEU A 250 -5.03 7.51 14.70
N GLU A 251 -3.77 7.17 14.89
CA GLU A 251 -2.62 8.02 14.54
C GLU A 251 -2.41 8.05 13.01
N PRO A 252 -1.58 8.96 12.45
CA PRO A 252 -1.47 9.09 11.00
C PRO A 252 -1.19 7.76 10.28
N GLN A 253 -2.09 7.35 9.41
CA GLN A 253 -2.03 6.03 8.77
C GLN A 253 -1.08 6.01 7.55
N MET A 254 0.19 6.28 7.80
CA MET A 254 1.30 6.18 6.84
C MET A 254 2.04 4.85 6.98
N PHE A 255 3.04 4.62 6.12
CA PHE A 255 3.98 3.52 6.29
C PHE A 255 5.09 3.89 7.27
N TYR A 256 5.16 3.17 8.37
CA TYR A 256 6.17 3.29 9.41
C TYR A 256 7.31 2.28 9.17
N PRO A 257 8.56 2.63 9.48
CA PRO A 257 9.68 1.72 9.30
C PRO A 257 9.57 0.52 10.28
N VAL A 258 9.87 -0.69 9.79
CA VAL A 258 10.08 -1.86 10.65
C VAL A 258 11.34 -1.64 11.49
N GLU A 259 11.27 -1.84 12.81
CA GLU A 259 12.40 -1.56 13.71
C GLU A 259 13.56 -2.57 13.52
N ASP A 260 13.26 -3.87 13.46
CA ASP A 260 14.26 -4.90 13.21
C ASP A 260 14.60 -5.01 11.72
N LYS A 261 15.68 -4.36 11.31
CA LYS A 261 16.19 -4.39 9.92
C LYS A 261 16.75 -5.75 9.49
N ARG A 262 16.91 -6.71 10.42
CA ARG A 262 17.38 -8.07 10.13
C ARG A 262 16.24 -9.08 10.08
N LEU A 263 15.00 -8.64 10.32
CA LEU A 263 13.84 -9.51 10.24
C LEU A 263 13.71 -10.05 8.81
N ILE A 264 13.58 -11.37 8.72
CA ILE A 264 13.31 -12.08 7.48
C ILE A 264 12.10 -12.99 7.71
N ILE A 265 11.37 -13.22 6.63
CA ILE A 265 10.27 -14.18 6.59
C ILE A 265 10.57 -15.14 5.45
N GLN A 266 10.46 -16.44 5.70
CA GLN A 266 10.80 -17.48 4.75
C GLN A 266 9.64 -18.46 4.58
N GLN A 267 9.79 -19.37 3.62
CA GLN A 267 8.85 -20.47 3.42
C GLN A 267 8.61 -21.23 4.71
N GLY A 268 7.35 -21.51 5.02
CA GLY A 268 6.90 -22.20 6.23
C GLY A 268 6.63 -21.28 7.41
N ASP A 269 7.18 -20.05 7.44
CA ASP A 269 6.85 -19.09 8.49
C ASP A 269 5.37 -18.67 8.39
N VAL A 270 4.78 -18.31 9.53
CA VAL A 270 3.40 -17.83 9.60
C VAL A 270 3.38 -16.34 9.84
N LEU A 271 2.77 -15.58 8.94
CA LEU A 271 2.43 -14.18 9.17
C LEU A 271 1.12 -14.11 9.94
N ALA A 272 1.08 -13.30 10.99
CA ALA A 272 -0.10 -13.14 11.82
C ALA A 272 -0.35 -11.67 12.14
N ALA A 273 -1.61 -11.21 12.09
CA ALA A 273 -1.98 -9.87 12.52
C ALA A 273 -3.21 -9.88 13.44
N ARG A 274 -3.25 -8.94 14.39
CA ARG A 274 -4.38 -8.70 15.29
C ARG A 274 -4.72 -7.22 15.30
N CYS A 275 -6.01 -6.89 15.12
CA CYS A 275 -6.56 -5.61 15.53
C CYS A 275 -7.35 -5.79 16.83
N THR A 276 -6.97 -5.01 17.85
CA THR A 276 -7.78 -4.88 19.06
C THR A 276 -8.70 -3.69 18.92
N MET A 277 -9.99 -3.93 19.07
CA MET A 277 -11.03 -2.92 18.88
C MET A 277 -11.93 -2.80 20.10
N TYR A 278 -12.54 -1.63 20.29
CA TYR A 278 -13.62 -1.45 21.26
C TYR A 278 -14.82 -0.80 20.57
N ASN A 279 -15.91 -1.56 20.46
CA ASN A 279 -17.14 -1.07 19.86
C ASN A 279 -17.95 -0.28 20.89
N PHE A 280 -17.75 1.04 20.92
CA PHE A 280 -18.54 1.96 21.74
C PHE A 280 -19.97 2.18 21.22
N ARG A 281 -20.36 1.63 20.07
CA ARG A 281 -21.72 1.78 19.49
C ARG A 281 -22.72 0.84 20.19
N ASN A 282 -24.01 1.09 19.97
CA ASN A 282 -25.12 0.29 20.53
C ASN A 282 -25.58 -0.84 19.59
N ARG A 283 -24.80 -1.15 18.56
CA ARG A 283 -25.09 -2.18 17.54
C ARG A 283 -23.82 -2.96 17.22
N ILE A 284 -23.97 -4.15 16.64
CA ILE A 284 -22.84 -4.88 16.05
C ILE A 284 -22.30 -4.03 14.88
N THR A 285 -20.98 -3.94 14.78
CA THR A 285 -20.30 -3.32 13.63
C THR A 285 -19.64 -4.43 12.81
N LEU A 286 -19.96 -4.52 11.53
CA LEU A 286 -19.40 -5.53 10.63
C LEU A 286 -18.17 -4.97 9.91
N ILE A 287 -17.31 -5.85 9.41
CA ILE A 287 -16.26 -5.45 8.47
C ILE A 287 -16.87 -5.00 7.14
N GLY A 288 -16.45 -3.83 6.66
CA GLY A 288 -17.00 -3.19 5.46
C GLY A 288 -16.22 -1.93 5.09
N SER A 289 -16.62 -1.27 4.01
CA SER A 289 -15.85 -0.16 3.43
C SER A 289 -16.21 1.22 3.97
N THR A 290 -17.33 1.36 4.68
CA THR A 290 -17.85 2.67 5.09
C THR A 290 -17.46 3.04 6.51
N ALA A 291 -17.54 4.32 6.88
CA ALA A 291 -17.32 4.75 8.26
C ALA A 291 -18.32 4.14 9.27
N GLU A 292 -19.47 3.64 8.81
CA GLU A 292 -20.44 2.92 9.66
C GLU A 292 -20.04 1.44 9.88
N ASP A 293 -19.10 0.94 9.09
CA ASP A 293 -18.46 -0.36 9.19
C ASP A 293 -17.09 -0.23 9.88
N GLU A 294 -16.34 -1.34 9.94
CA GLU A 294 -14.94 -1.36 10.34
C GLU A 294 -14.03 -2.04 9.33
N MET A 295 -12.73 -1.82 9.48
CA MET A 295 -11.69 -2.59 8.81
C MET A 295 -10.62 -3.03 9.80
N CYS A 296 -10.00 -4.17 9.55
CA CYS A 296 -8.79 -4.58 10.23
C CYS A 296 -7.75 -4.94 9.18
N ASN A 297 -6.83 -4.02 8.91
CA ASN A 297 -5.81 -4.18 7.88
C ASN A 297 -4.41 -3.89 8.43
N PHE A 298 -3.50 -4.84 8.27
CA PHE A 298 -2.06 -4.68 8.47
C PHE A 298 -1.34 -4.87 7.13
N TYR A 299 -0.82 -3.78 6.59
CA TYR A 299 -0.05 -3.78 5.35
C TYR A 299 1.43 -3.89 5.69
N MET A 300 2.11 -4.88 5.12
CA MET A 300 3.55 -5.05 5.25
C MET A 300 4.21 -4.77 3.90
N MET A 301 5.02 -3.71 3.84
CA MET A 301 5.95 -3.51 2.73
C MET A 301 7.18 -4.40 2.95
N TYR A 302 7.51 -5.16 1.92
CA TYR A 302 8.69 -6.01 1.90
C TYR A 302 9.43 -5.88 0.57
N TYR A 303 10.69 -6.26 0.56
CA TYR A 303 11.40 -6.53 -0.68
C TYR A 303 11.92 -7.97 -0.70
N VAL A 304 12.28 -8.40 -1.91
CA VAL A 304 12.92 -9.69 -2.20
C VAL A 304 14.08 -9.44 -3.15
N GLU A 305 15.11 -10.28 -3.09
CA GLU A 305 16.20 -10.22 -4.06
C GLU A 305 15.71 -10.70 -5.44
N GLY A 306 16.08 -10.00 -6.49
CA GLY A 306 15.61 -10.30 -7.85
C GLY A 306 14.19 -9.79 -8.14
N ASP A 307 13.52 -10.46 -9.08
CA ASP A 307 12.24 -10.03 -9.66
C ASP A 307 11.04 -10.92 -9.30
N GLU A 308 11.29 -12.10 -8.73
CA GLU A 308 10.22 -12.98 -8.26
C GLU A 308 9.53 -12.37 -7.04
N ILE A 309 8.22 -12.50 -6.90
CA ILE A 309 7.45 -11.98 -5.76
C ILE A 309 6.40 -13.03 -5.33
N LEU A 310 5.76 -12.85 -4.18
CA LEU A 310 4.64 -13.68 -3.77
C LEU A 310 3.50 -13.62 -4.80
N ASP A 311 2.89 -14.77 -5.06
CA ASP A 311 1.74 -14.88 -5.95
C ASP A 311 0.49 -14.31 -5.28
N ASP A 312 0.29 -14.68 -4.00
CA ASP A 312 -0.74 -14.12 -3.13
C ASP A 312 -0.24 -12.86 -2.41
N LYS A 313 -1.09 -11.84 -2.42
CA LYS A 313 -0.82 -10.53 -1.79
C LYS A 313 -1.71 -10.27 -0.57
N TYR A 314 -2.62 -11.21 -0.32
CA TYR A 314 -3.71 -11.09 0.65
C TYR A 314 -3.73 -12.32 1.54
N CYS A 315 -3.86 -12.06 2.83
CA CYS A 315 -4.15 -13.05 3.85
C CYS A 315 -5.41 -12.60 4.58
N PHE A 316 -6.50 -13.35 4.43
CA PHE A 316 -7.78 -13.04 5.06
C PHE A 316 -8.31 -14.24 5.83
N SER A 317 -8.76 -13.99 7.06
CA SER A 317 -9.53 -14.93 7.85
C SER A 317 -11.03 -14.56 7.84
N MET A 318 -11.87 -15.48 8.30
CA MET A 318 -13.30 -15.23 8.50
C MET A 318 -13.59 -14.25 9.65
N GLY A 319 -12.63 -14.09 10.56
CA GLY A 319 -12.75 -13.29 11.78
C GLY A 319 -13.82 -13.77 12.77
N PRO A 320 -14.03 -13.03 13.87
CA PRO A 320 -15.04 -13.25 14.88
C PRO A 320 -16.48 -13.33 14.32
N PRO A 321 -17.30 -14.25 14.85
CA PRO A 321 -16.97 -15.21 15.89
C PRO A 321 -16.34 -16.52 15.36
N ALA A 322 -16.06 -16.61 14.06
CA ALA A 322 -15.67 -17.86 13.38
C ALA A 322 -14.17 -18.18 13.48
N TYR A 323 -13.32 -17.21 13.73
CA TYR A 323 -11.86 -17.37 13.75
C TYR A 323 -11.21 -16.54 14.84
N TYR A 324 -10.32 -17.20 15.58
CA TYR A 324 -9.38 -16.61 16.55
C TYR A 324 -8.07 -17.41 16.48
N TRP A 325 -6.93 -16.78 16.79
CA TRP A 325 -5.62 -17.42 16.83
C TRP A 325 -5.57 -18.62 17.77
N GLU A 326 -6.29 -18.57 18.89
CA GLU A 326 -6.40 -19.68 19.86
C GLU A 326 -6.95 -20.99 19.24
N ASN A 327 -7.65 -20.89 18.11
CA ASN A 327 -8.28 -22.02 17.44
C ASN A 327 -7.61 -22.34 16.08
N ASP A 328 -6.47 -21.71 15.76
CA ASP A 328 -5.76 -21.91 14.50
C ASP A 328 -4.57 -22.87 14.67
N GLU A 329 -4.60 -23.98 13.93
CA GLU A 329 -3.52 -24.98 13.91
C GLU A 329 -2.18 -24.40 13.44
N LEU A 330 -2.19 -23.36 12.60
CA LEU A 330 -0.96 -22.67 12.17
C LEU A 330 -0.29 -21.91 13.31
N ILE A 331 -1.08 -21.47 14.30
CA ILE A 331 -0.59 -20.73 15.46
C ILE A 331 -0.05 -21.69 16.52
N GLY A 332 -0.76 -22.80 16.77
CA GLY A 332 -0.44 -23.72 17.86
C GLY A 332 -0.61 -23.05 19.23
N ASP A 333 0.38 -23.20 20.11
CA ASP A 333 0.32 -22.65 21.47
C ASP A 333 0.57 -21.12 21.47
N LEU A 334 -0.52 -20.33 21.60
CA LEU A 334 -0.44 -18.88 21.72
C LEU A 334 0.24 -18.45 23.05
N PRO A 335 1.43 -17.83 23.02
CA PRO A 335 2.08 -17.39 24.24
C PRO A 335 1.31 -16.24 24.89
N LYS A 336 1.07 -16.31 26.21
CA LYS A 336 0.35 -15.25 26.96
C LYS A 336 0.93 -13.84 26.80
N TRP A 337 2.25 -13.74 26.58
CA TRP A 337 2.90 -12.45 26.36
C TRP A 337 2.53 -11.86 24.99
N VAL A 338 2.37 -12.69 23.94
CA VAL A 338 1.95 -12.26 22.60
C VAL A 338 0.52 -11.74 22.65
N ASP A 339 -0.37 -12.48 23.32
CA ASP A 339 -1.77 -12.11 23.46
C ASP A 339 -1.93 -10.71 24.12
N LYS A 340 -1.12 -10.45 25.15
CA LYS A 340 -1.06 -9.13 25.80
C LYS A 340 -0.39 -8.06 24.92
N ASP A 341 0.75 -8.37 24.31
CA ASP A 341 1.53 -7.44 23.50
C ASP A 341 0.74 -6.97 22.27
N ALA A 342 0.07 -7.90 21.58
CA ALA A 342 -0.72 -7.62 20.38
C ALA A 342 -1.92 -6.69 20.65
N SER A 343 -2.32 -6.58 21.92
CA SER A 343 -3.49 -5.84 22.38
C SER A 343 -3.17 -4.52 23.10
N THR A 344 -1.88 -4.15 23.19
CA THR A 344 -1.43 -2.96 23.92
C THR A 344 -0.34 -2.18 23.16
N LEU A 345 -0.35 -0.84 23.28
CA LEU A 345 0.69 0.03 22.71
C LEU A 345 1.95 0.12 23.57
N GLN A 346 1.93 -0.43 24.78
CA GLN A 346 3.10 -0.41 25.66
C GLN A 346 4.19 -1.30 25.06
N LYS A 347 5.42 -0.77 24.99
CA LYS A 347 6.60 -1.51 24.55
C LYS A 347 7.11 -2.43 25.65
#